data_AF-A0A9P7TET1-F1
#
_entry.id   AF-A0A9P7TET1-F1
#
_cell.length_a   1.000
_cell.length_b   1.000
_cell.length_c   1.000
_cell.angle_alpha   90.00
_cell.angle_beta   90.00
_cell.angle_gamma   90.00
#
_symmetry.space_group_name_H-M   'P 1'
#
loop_
_entity.id
_entity.type
_entity.pdbx_description
1 polymer ?
#
loop_
_entity_poly.entity_id
_entity_poly.type
_entity_poly.pdbx_seq_one_letter_code
_entity_poly.pdbx_strand_id
1 'polypeptide(L)'
;MSLRLASRRLALSGSSSSCLSPLTTTLLPTSTSASASASTPLSQRRSKWSMNPFNSWGSSSANKRSRKGAQTPSVASELDDPKRRAAYMKSRPQAGEVQNSIFQEELDAVATPKTRSDGLAAEPKTRENTALVADPDPRNRIRWQRRKVIQMVRRNGVLTKKEKINMTERQLLHKSPFMATSVKKLVMLARQIAGKNLDDAITQMTWSKKKFAAEIKYYLEEARDLAIAQRGMGLGKVNGEVLPEPRKIKTKEGRWIEVTDPTSMYIAQSWVGRGPWRGKSIDYKGRGNRGIIQHPSTSFTVVLKEEKTRLREYDEVVARKAARGPWEHLPNRPVYGQRPYYSW
;
A
#
# COMPACT_ATOMS: atom_id res chain seq x y z
N MET A 1 -8.27 20.04 -65.13
CA MET A 1 -8.82 18.99 -66.01
C MET A 1 -8.11 17.68 -65.69
N SER A 2 -8.89 16.62 -65.49
CA SER A 2 -8.54 15.24 -65.09
C SER A 2 -7.32 14.67 -65.81
N LEU A 3 -6.55 13.73 -65.23
CA LEU A 3 -6.86 12.30 -65.22
C LEU A 3 -6.16 11.56 -64.06
N ARG A 4 -6.93 10.83 -63.26
CA ARG A 4 -6.43 9.83 -62.29
C ARG A 4 -6.55 8.45 -62.92
N LEU A 5 -5.42 7.76 -63.09
CA LEU A 5 -5.36 6.36 -63.48
C LEU A 5 -5.56 5.47 -62.25
N ALA A 6 -6.52 4.56 -62.32
CA ALA A 6 -6.77 3.53 -61.31
C ALA A 6 -5.92 2.28 -61.62
N SER A 7 -5.05 1.90 -60.69
CA SER A 7 -4.31 0.64 -60.75
C SER A 7 -5.10 -0.50 -60.10
N ARG A 8 -5.15 -1.61 -60.84
CA ARG A 8 -5.83 -2.88 -60.55
C ARG A 8 -5.33 -3.50 -59.24
N ARG A 9 -6.24 -4.02 -58.42
CA ARG A 9 -5.93 -5.02 -57.38
C ARG A 9 -6.43 -6.39 -57.80
N LEU A 10 -5.57 -7.35 -57.50
CA LEU A 10 -5.60 -8.77 -57.85
C LEU A 10 -6.69 -9.54 -57.10
N ALA A 11 -7.14 -10.61 -57.77
CA ALA A 11 -8.10 -11.59 -57.32
C ALA A 11 -7.61 -12.42 -56.11
N LEU A 12 -8.56 -12.86 -55.28
CA LEU A 12 -8.47 -14.11 -54.52
C LEU A 12 -9.67 -14.99 -54.89
N SER A 13 -9.36 -16.18 -55.42
CA SER A 13 -10.18 -17.39 -55.28
C SER A 13 -10.26 -17.75 -53.78
N GLY A 14 -11.30 -18.34 -53.20
CA GLY A 14 -12.37 -19.17 -53.72
C GLY A 14 -12.35 -20.48 -52.92
N SER A 15 -13.25 -20.66 -51.96
CA SER A 15 -13.96 -21.93 -51.72
C SER A 15 -14.97 -21.86 -50.58
N SER A 16 -16.15 -22.34 -50.96
CA SER A 16 -17.38 -22.63 -50.24
C SER A 16 -17.25 -23.74 -49.18
N SER A 17 -18.08 -23.67 -48.14
CA SER A 17 -18.87 -24.83 -47.66
C SER A 17 -19.98 -24.36 -46.70
N SER A 18 -21.18 -24.81 -47.03
CA SER A 18 -22.50 -24.62 -46.45
C SER A 18 -22.72 -25.34 -45.11
N CYS A 19 -23.55 -24.79 -44.22
CA CYS A 19 -24.53 -25.56 -43.45
C CYS A 19 -25.70 -24.67 -43.01
N LEU A 20 -26.89 -25.25 -43.14
CA LEU A 20 -28.22 -24.64 -43.06
C LEU A 20 -28.74 -24.56 -41.62
N SER A 21 -29.45 -23.49 -41.32
CA SER A 21 -30.36 -23.34 -40.17
C SER A 21 -31.63 -24.19 -40.35
N PRO A 22 -32.38 -24.41 -39.27
CA PRO A 22 -33.80 -24.07 -39.35
C PRO A 22 -34.29 -23.18 -38.20
N LEU A 23 -35.25 -22.33 -38.57
CA LEU A 23 -36.02 -21.42 -37.74
C LEU A 23 -36.84 -22.16 -36.68
N THR A 24 -36.93 -21.57 -35.48
CA THR A 24 -38.14 -21.65 -34.65
C THR A 24 -38.38 -20.31 -33.95
N THR A 25 -39.54 -19.74 -34.24
CA THR A 25 -40.12 -18.53 -33.68
C THR A 25 -40.89 -18.90 -32.41
N THR A 26 -40.81 -18.11 -31.32
CA THR A 26 -41.93 -17.87 -30.38
C THR A 26 -41.59 -16.78 -29.35
N LEU A 27 -42.26 -15.64 -29.55
CA LEU A 27 -42.98 -14.77 -28.60
C LEU A 27 -42.41 -14.46 -27.19
N LEU A 28 -42.31 -13.14 -26.93
CA LEU A 28 -42.24 -12.49 -25.62
C LEU A 28 -43.42 -12.86 -24.69
N PRO A 29 -43.24 -12.71 -23.37
CA PRO A 29 -44.03 -11.68 -22.71
C PRO A 29 -43.22 -10.77 -21.76
N THR A 30 -43.65 -9.52 -21.75
CA THR A 30 -43.39 -8.49 -20.75
C THR A 30 -44.00 -8.86 -19.40
N SER A 31 -43.24 -8.70 -18.31
CA SER A 31 -43.80 -8.25 -17.02
C SER A 31 -42.72 -7.63 -16.12
N THR A 32 -43.02 -6.42 -15.72
CA THR A 32 -42.46 -5.67 -14.59
C THR A 32 -42.70 -6.39 -13.26
N SER A 33 -41.67 -6.49 -12.42
CA SER A 33 -41.82 -6.25 -10.98
C SER A 33 -40.46 -6.10 -10.30
N ALA A 34 -40.35 -5.05 -9.50
CA ALA A 34 -39.25 -4.78 -8.61
C ALA A 34 -39.15 -5.86 -7.53
N SER A 35 -37.93 -6.31 -7.23
CA SER A 35 -37.62 -6.89 -5.93
C SER A 35 -36.32 -6.29 -5.41
N ALA A 36 -36.45 -5.63 -4.26
CA ALA A 36 -35.38 -5.08 -3.48
C ALA A 36 -34.41 -6.20 -3.07
N SER A 37 -33.13 -6.04 -3.40
CA SER A 37 -32.07 -6.86 -2.86
C SER A 37 -31.83 -6.46 -1.40
N ALA A 38 -32.63 -7.02 -0.50
CA ALA A 38 -32.32 -7.06 0.92
C ALA A 38 -31.00 -7.81 1.10
N SER A 39 -29.92 -7.07 1.30
CA SER A 39 -28.64 -7.60 1.75
C SER A 39 -28.78 -8.04 3.20
N THR A 40 -29.17 -9.30 3.42
CA THR A 40 -29.04 -9.91 4.74
C THR A 40 -27.55 -9.96 5.10
N PRO A 41 -27.11 -9.42 6.25
CA PRO A 41 -25.75 -9.64 6.70
C PRO A 41 -25.61 -11.13 7.00
N LEU A 42 -24.84 -11.83 6.18
CA LEU A 42 -24.44 -13.20 6.46
C LEU A 42 -23.59 -13.13 7.74
N SER A 43 -24.20 -13.38 8.90
CA SER A 43 -23.47 -13.48 10.16
C SER A 43 -22.48 -14.63 9.99
N GLN A 44 -21.21 -14.33 9.74
CA GLN A 44 -20.15 -15.32 9.79
C GLN A 44 -20.01 -15.75 11.25
N ARG A 45 -20.78 -16.77 11.65
CA ARG A 45 -20.47 -17.55 12.84
C ARG A 45 -19.13 -18.24 12.57
N ARG A 46 -18.05 -17.68 13.10
CA ARG A 46 -16.80 -18.44 13.20
C ARG A 46 -16.94 -19.39 14.36
N SER A 47 -16.89 -20.69 14.07
CA SER A 47 -16.56 -21.69 15.08
C SER A 47 -15.13 -21.42 15.54
N LYS A 48 -14.94 -21.43 16.86
CA LYS A 48 -13.65 -21.33 17.52
C LYS A 48 -12.81 -22.52 17.05
N TRP A 49 -11.94 -22.32 16.06
CA TRP A 49 -10.92 -23.32 15.70
C TRP A 49 -9.86 -23.32 16.80
N SER A 50 -10.18 -24.01 17.89
CA SER A 50 -9.22 -24.43 18.91
C SER A 50 -9.34 -25.93 19.09
N MET A 51 -8.95 -26.70 18.07
CA MET A 51 -8.48 -28.07 18.26
C MET A 51 -7.43 -28.36 17.19
N ASN A 52 -6.19 -28.58 17.64
CA ASN A 52 -5.11 -29.14 16.83
C ASN A 52 -5.54 -30.52 16.30
N PRO A 53 -5.62 -30.76 14.98
CA PRO A 53 -5.95 -32.07 14.46
C PRO A 53 -4.79 -33.09 14.58
N PHE A 54 -3.66 -32.70 15.17
CA PHE A 54 -2.44 -33.52 15.25
C PHE A 54 -2.24 -34.32 16.55
N ASN A 55 -3.14 -34.20 17.54
CA ASN A 55 -3.04 -34.96 18.80
C ASN A 55 -3.86 -36.27 18.82
N SER A 56 -4.49 -36.68 17.71
CA SER A 56 -5.29 -37.92 17.67
C SER A 56 -4.65 -39.10 16.94
N TRP A 57 -3.41 -38.94 16.44
CA TRP A 57 -2.68 -40.03 15.80
C TRP A 57 -1.62 -40.58 16.74
N GLY A 58 -2.03 -41.40 17.70
CA GLY A 58 -1.09 -42.10 18.57
C GLY A 58 -1.71 -42.71 19.83
N SER A 59 -1.89 -44.02 19.80
CA SER A 59 -2.27 -44.93 20.91
C SER A 59 -3.76 -45.01 21.27
N SER A 60 -4.36 -46.18 21.01
CA SER A 60 -4.77 -47.09 22.08
C SER A 60 -5.28 -48.40 21.48
N SER A 61 -4.50 -49.45 21.68
CA SER A 61 -4.98 -50.83 21.70
C SER A 61 -5.74 -51.10 23.01
N ALA A 62 -6.65 -52.07 22.94
CA ALA A 62 -7.20 -52.86 24.03
C ALA A 62 -8.28 -52.27 24.97
N ASN A 63 -9.48 -52.79 24.73
CA ASN A 63 -10.35 -53.49 25.69
C ASN A 63 -11.64 -52.82 26.18
N LYS A 64 -12.65 -53.68 26.30
CA LYS A 64 -14.09 -53.43 26.32
C LYS A 64 -14.63 -53.44 27.77
N ARG A 65 -15.67 -52.62 28.00
CA ARG A 65 -16.73 -52.70 29.05
C ARG A 65 -16.40 -52.15 30.45
N SER A 66 -17.10 -51.10 30.90
CA SER A 66 -18.39 -51.16 31.60
C SER A 66 -18.95 -49.75 31.86
N ARG A 67 -20.27 -49.65 32.08
CA ARG A 67 -21.05 -48.42 32.27
C ARG A 67 -20.85 -47.79 33.65
N LYS A 68 -20.70 -46.46 33.72
CA LYS A 68 -21.41 -45.56 34.66
C LYS A 68 -21.32 -44.12 34.15
N GLY A 69 -22.43 -43.38 34.27
CA GLY A 69 -22.68 -42.12 33.59
C GLY A 69 -21.59 -41.06 33.83
N ALA A 70 -20.92 -40.66 32.76
CA ALA A 70 -20.04 -39.51 32.75
C ALA A 70 -20.80 -38.35 32.09
N GLN A 71 -21.07 -37.32 32.89
CA GLN A 71 -21.61 -36.05 32.46
C GLN A 71 -20.78 -35.52 31.28
N THR A 72 -21.46 -34.99 30.26
CA THR A 72 -20.80 -34.17 29.25
C THR A 72 -19.97 -33.10 29.96
N PRO A 73 -18.66 -32.92 29.65
CA PRO A 73 -17.90 -31.84 30.24
C PRO A 73 -18.44 -30.54 29.65
N SER A 74 -19.44 -29.99 30.33
CA SER A 74 -19.83 -28.61 30.13
C SER A 74 -18.63 -27.77 30.55
N VAL A 75 -18.42 -26.68 29.81
CA VAL A 75 -17.39 -25.66 30.08
C VAL A 75 -17.40 -25.20 31.55
N ALA A 76 -18.51 -25.40 32.27
CA ALA A 76 -18.64 -25.09 33.69
C ALA A 76 -17.69 -25.89 34.60
N SER A 77 -17.41 -27.17 34.31
CA SER A 77 -16.53 -28.01 35.15
C SER A 77 -15.05 -27.60 35.10
N GLU A 78 -14.63 -26.86 34.08
CA GLU A 78 -13.27 -26.35 33.95
C GLU A 78 -13.04 -25.04 34.74
N LEU A 79 -14.09 -24.46 35.34
CA LEU A 79 -14.05 -23.23 36.15
C LEU A 79 -14.05 -23.47 37.68
N ASP A 80 -14.14 -24.72 38.13
CA ASP A 80 -14.07 -25.07 39.55
C ASP A 80 -12.64 -25.08 40.09
N ASP A 81 -11.64 -25.17 39.21
CA ASP A 81 -10.22 -25.03 39.57
C ASP A 81 -9.87 -23.56 39.88
N PRO A 82 -9.46 -23.22 41.13
CA PRO A 82 -9.24 -21.83 41.54
C PRO A 82 -8.11 -21.15 40.75
N LYS A 83 -7.09 -21.91 40.34
CA LYS A 83 -5.96 -21.40 39.53
C LYS A 83 -6.38 -21.09 38.09
N ARG A 84 -7.26 -21.91 37.49
CA ARG A 84 -7.78 -21.68 36.13
C ARG A 84 -8.79 -20.54 36.12
N ARG A 85 -9.62 -20.43 37.15
CA ARG A 85 -10.54 -19.30 37.36
C ARG A 85 -9.79 -17.97 37.50
N ALA A 86 -8.68 -17.94 38.25
CA ALA A 86 -7.82 -16.77 38.38
C ALA A 86 -7.16 -16.37 37.06
N ALA A 87 -6.66 -17.33 36.27
CA ALA A 87 -6.11 -17.07 34.94
C ALA A 87 -7.19 -16.57 33.96
N TYR A 88 -8.40 -17.15 34.01
CA TYR A 88 -9.55 -16.75 33.20
C TYR A 88 -10.02 -15.33 33.55
N MET A 89 -10.13 -15.00 34.85
CA MET A 89 -10.46 -13.65 35.32
C MET A 89 -9.39 -12.61 34.95
N LYS A 90 -8.10 -12.97 35.03
CA LYS A 90 -7.00 -12.09 34.57
C LYS A 90 -6.99 -11.87 33.05
N SER A 91 -7.44 -12.86 32.28
CA SER A 91 -7.49 -12.77 30.81
C SER A 91 -8.67 -11.96 30.27
N ARG A 92 -9.63 -11.61 31.13
CA ARG A 92 -10.80 -10.80 30.77
C ARG A 92 -10.71 -9.43 31.46
N PRO A 93 -10.02 -8.44 30.87
CA PRO A 93 -10.28 -7.07 31.23
C PRO A 93 -11.73 -6.80 30.83
N GLN A 94 -12.56 -6.20 31.70
CA GLN A 94 -14.03 -6.11 31.60
C GLN A 94 -14.79 -7.30 32.24
N ALA A 95 -14.46 -7.63 33.49
CA ALA A 95 -15.54 -7.80 34.47
C ALA A 95 -15.87 -6.39 34.96
N GLY A 96 -17.11 -5.94 34.79
CA GLY A 96 -17.54 -4.62 35.19
C GLY A 96 -17.10 -4.31 36.62
N GLU A 97 -16.54 -3.12 36.80
CA GLU A 97 -16.13 -2.56 38.06
C GLU A 97 -17.26 -2.76 39.08
N VAL A 98 -17.07 -3.64 40.07
CA VAL A 98 -18.03 -3.77 41.16
C VAL A 98 -17.74 -2.58 42.07
N GLN A 99 -18.26 -1.42 41.69
CA GLN A 99 -18.24 -0.24 42.52
C GLN A 99 -18.94 -0.63 43.84
N ASN A 100 -18.30 -0.30 44.97
CA ASN A 100 -18.71 -0.57 46.37
C ASN A 100 -18.15 -1.86 47.02
N SER A 101 -16.88 -2.21 46.80
CA SER A 101 -16.21 -3.17 47.68
C SER A 101 -15.60 -2.47 48.91
N ILE A 102 -15.74 -3.07 50.10
CA ILE A 102 -15.28 -2.54 51.39
C ILE A 102 -13.77 -2.15 51.41
N PHE A 103 -12.96 -2.71 50.50
CA PHE A 103 -11.53 -2.46 50.42
C PHE A 103 -11.12 -1.41 49.37
N GLN A 104 -12.08 -0.66 48.81
CA GLN A 104 -11.81 0.35 47.78
C GLN A 104 -10.92 1.49 48.31
N GLU A 105 -11.18 1.99 49.53
CA GLU A 105 -10.41 3.08 50.15
C GLU A 105 -8.95 2.71 50.40
N GLU A 106 -8.66 1.45 50.72
CA GLU A 106 -7.28 0.99 50.98
C GLU A 106 -6.50 0.81 49.67
N LEU A 107 -7.18 0.39 48.58
CA LEU A 107 -6.59 0.29 47.25
C LEU A 107 -6.30 1.66 46.63
N ASP A 108 -7.18 2.62 46.83
CA ASP A 108 -7.00 4.01 46.36
C ASP A 108 -5.93 4.75 47.17
N ALA A 109 -5.76 4.45 48.46
CA ALA A 109 -4.71 5.03 49.30
C ALA A 109 -3.29 4.54 48.94
N VAL A 110 -3.15 3.31 48.43
CA VAL A 110 -1.87 2.76 47.95
C VAL A 110 -1.55 3.24 46.52
N ALA A 111 -2.56 3.66 45.76
CA ALA A 111 -2.36 4.22 44.43
C ALA A 111 -1.78 5.65 44.54
N THR A 112 -0.45 5.75 44.48
CA THR A 112 0.27 7.03 44.31
C THR A 112 -0.38 7.88 43.21
N PRO A 113 -0.43 9.22 43.35
CA PRO A 113 -1.14 10.10 42.43
C PRO A 113 -0.60 9.90 41.02
N LYS A 114 -1.38 9.21 40.19
CA LYS A 114 -1.12 9.09 38.77
C LYS A 114 -1.27 10.49 38.19
N THR A 115 -0.16 11.12 37.85
CA THR A 115 -0.14 12.33 37.04
C THR A 115 -1.11 12.13 35.88
N ARG A 116 -2.07 13.04 35.75
CA ARG A 116 -3.17 13.04 34.77
C ARG A 116 -2.66 13.10 33.33
N SER A 117 -2.02 12.04 32.86
CA SER A 117 -2.00 11.68 31.45
C SER A 117 -2.94 10.49 31.31
N ASP A 118 -4.25 10.76 31.38
CA ASP A 118 -5.27 9.83 30.88
C ASP A 118 -5.13 9.72 29.36
N GLY A 119 -4.05 9.05 28.93
CA GLY A 119 -4.03 8.43 27.63
C GLY A 119 -5.05 7.31 27.71
N LEU A 120 -6.17 7.47 26.99
CA LEU A 120 -7.12 6.42 26.63
C LEU A 120 -6.43 5.06 26.72
N ALA A 121 -6.76 4.26 27.75
CA ALA A 121 -6.10 3.00 28.02
C ALA A 121 -6.08 2.20 26.71
N ALA A 122 -4.90 2.12 26.07
CA ALA A 122 -4.79 1.54 24.76
C ALA A 122 -5.15 0.06 24.91
N GLU A 123 -6.28 -0.34 24.32
CA GLU A 123 -6.71 -1.73 24.25
C GLU A 123 -5.50 -2.61 23.95
N PRO A 124 -5.26 -3.69 24.71
CA PRO A 124 -4.07 -4.50 24.51
C PRO A 124 -4.06 -4.95 23.05
N LYS A 125 -2.96 -4.65 22.34
CA LYS A 125 -2.74 -4.98 20.92
C LYS A 125 -2.51 -6.49 20.72
N THR A 126 -3.27 -7.31 21.43
CA THR A 126 -3.32 -8.75 21.29
C THR A 126 -3.83 -9.06 19.88
N ARG A 127 -3.31 -10.14 19.30
CA ARG A 127 -3.72 -10.63 17.98
C ARG A 127 -5.23 -10.82 17.89
N GLU A 128 -5.85 -11.31 18.96
CA GLU A 128 -7.30 -11.56 19.04
C GLU A 128 -8.10 -10.26 18.96
N ASN A 129 -7.69 -9.24 19.73
CA ASN A 129 -8.35 -7.93 19.74
C ASN A 129 -8.23 -7.21 18.39
N THR A 130 -7.07 -7.33 17.74
CA THR A 130 -6.83 -6.68 16.44
C THR A 130 -7.34 -7.53 15.27
N ALA A 131 -7.69 -8.80 15.47
CA ALA A 131 -7.95 -9.74 14.37
C ALA A 131 -9.07 -9.27 13.43
N LEU A 132 -10.12 -8.67 13.96
CA LEU A 132 -11.25 -8.17 13.17
C LEU A 132 -10.85 -7.03 12.24
N VAL A 133 -9.92 -6.17 12.67
CA VAL A 133 -9.45 -4.99 11.91
C VAL A 133 -8.27 -5.34 11.00
N ALA A 134 -7.31 -6.14 11.49
CA ALA A 134 -6.11 -6.51 10.75
C ALA A 134 -6.38 -7.56 9.66
N ASP A 135 -7.22 -8.57 9.94
CA ASP A 135 -7.51 -9.69 9.05
C ASP A 135 -9.04 -9.90 8.89
N PRO A 136 -9.77 -8.96 8.26
CA PRO A 136 -11.22 -9.08 8.09
C PRO A 136 -11.60 -10.35 7.28
N ASP A 137 -10.86 -10.64 6.20
CA ASP A 137 -11.12 -11.75 5.28
C ASP A 137 -9.99 -12.81 5.26
N PRO A 138 -9.95 -13.76 6.22
CA PRO A 138 -8.86 -14.72 6.32
C PRO A 138 -8.84 -15.74 5.17
N ARG A 139 -10.00 -16.11 4.62
CA ARG A 139 -10.09 -17.12 3.54
C ARG A 139 -9.39 -16.63 2.27
N ASN A 140 -9.60 -15.36 1.92
CA ASN A 140 -8.97 -14.73 0.77
C ASN A 140 -7.47 -14.53 1.01
N ARG A 141 -7.08 -14.12 2.22
CA ARG A 141 -5.67 -14.02 2.65
C ARG A 141 -4.94 -15.35 2.50
N ILE A 142 -5.50 -16.46 2.98
CA ILE A 142 -4.89 -17.81 2.87
C ILE A 142 -4.73 -18.22 1.40
N ARG A 143 -5.76 -18.02 0.56
CA ARG A 143 -5.68 -18.32 -0.87
C ARG A 143 -4.58 -17.50 -1.56
N TRP A 144 -4.48 -16.22 -1.21
CA TRP A 144 -3.44 -15.33 -1.73
C TRP A 144 -2.05 -15.76 -1.26
N GLN A 145 -1.89 -16.11 0.01
CA GLN A 145 -0.64 -16.63 0.59
C GLN A 145 -0.21 -17.91 -0.13
N ARG A 146 -1.11 -18.89 -0.30
CA ARG A 146 -0.84 -20.12 -1.08
C ARG A 146 -0.34 -19.79 -2.49
N ARG A 147 -1.00 -18.86 -3.18
CA ARG A 147 -0.57 -18.42 -4.53
C ARG A 147 0.84 -17.81 -4.52
N LYS A 148 1.17 -17.02 -3.51
CA LYS A 148 2.51 -16.42 -3.35
C LYS A 148 3.58 -17.44 -3.00
N VAL A 149 3.28 -18.41 -2.13
CA VAL A 149 4.18 -19.53 -1.83
C VAL A 149 4.45 -20.35 -3.09
N ILE A 150 3.42 -20.70 -3.88
CA ILE A 150 3.62 -21.40 -5.16
C ILE A 150 4.49 -20.59 -6.11
N GLN A 151 4.28 -19.26 -6.21
CA GLN A 151 5.11 -18.38 -7.03
C GLN A 151 6.57 -18.35 -6.58
N MET A 152 6.82 -18.33 -5.27
CA MET A 152 8.16 -18.38 -4.67
C MET A 152 8.86 -19.71 -4.98
N VAL A 153 8.17 -20.83 -4.77
CA VAL A 153 8.68 -22.18 -5.05
C VAL A 153 9.02 -22.33 -6.54
N ARG A 154 8.16 -21.85 -7.45
CA ARG A 154 8.42 -21.88 -8.91
C ARG A 154 9.67 -21.10 -9.33
N ARG A 155 10.07 -20.08 -8.57
CA ARG A 155 11.28 -19.27 -8.82
C ARG A 155 12.50 -19.78 -8.08
N ASN A 156 12.40 -20.90 -7.36
CA ASN A 156 13.45 -21.43 -6.51
C ASN A 156 13.98 -20.39 -5.49
N GLY A 157 13.11 -19.50 -5.02
CA GLY A 157 13.49 -18.45 -4.07
C GLY A 157 14.24 -17.24 -4.66
N VAL A 158 14.47 -17.18 -5.98
CA VAL A 158 15.14 -16.03 -6.60
C VAL A 158 14.26 -14.78 -6.51
N LEU A 159 14.78 -13.74 -5.84
CA LEU A 159 14.11 -12.46 -5.67
C LEU A 159 14.23 -11.60 -6.94
N THR A 160 13.12 -11.00 -7.33
CA THR A 160 13.14 -9.97 -8.38
C THR A 160 13.80 -8.68 -7.86
N LYS A 161 14.33 -7.87 -8.77
CA LYS A 161 14.90 -6.56 -8.42
C LYS A 161 13.95 -5.69 -7.58
N LYS A 162 12.65 -5.70 -7.91
CA LYS A 162 11.62 -4.96 -7.17
C LYS A 162 11.43 -5.48 -5.76
N GLU A 163 11.44 -6.79 -5.57
CA GLU A 163 11.35 -7.42 -4.24
C GLU A 163 12.59 -7.09 -3.40
N LYS A 164 13.79 -7.14 -3.99
CA LYS A 164 15.04 -6.74 -3.32
C LYS A 164 14.99 -5.27 -2.89
N ILE A 165 14.61 -4.36 -3.78
CA ILE A 165 14.47 -2.92 -3.46
C ILE A 165 13.46 -2.70 -2.33
N ASN A 166 12.28 -3.32 -2.40
CA ASN A 166 11.27 -3.16 -1.35
C ASN A 166 11.70 -3.69 0.02
N MET A 167 12.61 -4.67 0.05
CA MET A 167 13.17 -5.23 1.27
C MET A 167 14.29 -4.37 1.85
N THR A 168 15.16 -3.81 1.00
CA THR A 168 16.36 -3.09 1.43
C THR A 168 16.17 -1.60 1.62
N GLU A 169 15.28 -0.98 0.83
CA GLU A 169 15.09 0.48 0.82
C GLU A 169 13.79 0.86 1.52
N ARG A 170 13.88 1.81 2.44
CA ARG A 170 12.73 2.39 3.11
C ARG A 170 12.13 3.51 2.25
N GLN A 171 10.81 3.59 2.26
CA GLN A 171 10.06 4.66 1.62
C GLN A 171 8.79 4.99 2.42
N LEU A 172 8.39 6.25 2.43
CA LEU A 172 7.10 6.70 2.92
C LEU A 172 6.35 7.40 1.80
N LEU A 173 5.10 6.98 1.55
CA LEU A 173 4.15 7.75 0.76
C LEU A 173 3.28 8.55 1.73
N HIS A 174 3.38 9.87 1.66
CA HIS A 174 2.54 10.79 2.43
C HIS A 174 1.58 11.53 1.50
N LYS A 175 0.30 11.59 1.87
CA LYS A 175 -0.74 12.28 1.11
C LYS A 175 -1.47 13.25 2.01
N SER A 176 -1.47 14.52 1.62
CA SER A 176 -2.20 15.57 2.31
C SER A 176 -3.72 15.51 2.05
N PRO A 177 -4.52 16.09 2.98
CA PRO A 177 -5.91 16.47 2.75
C PRO A 177 -6.12 17.42 1.55
N PHE A 178 -7.38 17.66 1.20
CA PHE A 178 -7.73 18.55 0.10
C PHE A 178 -7.61 20.04 0.48
N MET A 179 -6.73 20.75 -0.21
CA MET A 179 -6.43 22.17 -0.06
C MET A 179 -7.28 23.03 -1.02
N ALA A 180 -7.43 24.31 -0.69
CA ALA A 180 -8.24 25.30 -1.44
C ALA A 180 -7.57 25.84 -2.71
N THR A 181 -6.97 24.97 -3.52
CA THR A 181 -6.16 25.40 -4.67
C THR A 181 -6.37 24.54 -5.90
N SER A 182 -5.91 25.07 -7.03
CA SER A 182 -5.90 24.40 -8.32
C SER A 182 -4.65 23.56 -8.49
N VAL A 183 -4.76 22.48 -9.26
CA VAL A 183 -3.63 21.58 -9.58
C VAL A 183 -2.50 22.38 -10.20
N LYS A 184 -2.81 23.27 -11.14
CA LYS A 184 -1.79 24.06 -11.86
C LYS A 184 -0.95 24.93 -10.92
N LYS A 185 -1.59 25.52 -9.89
CA LYS A 185 -0.90 26.39 -8.93
C LYS A 185 -0.01 25.57 -8.00
N LEU A 186 -0.51 24.44 -7.50
CA LEU A 186 0.22 23.59 -6.56
C LEU A 186 1.34 22.79 -7.24
N VAL A 187 1.18 22.42 -8.52
CA VAL A 187 2.19 21.72 -9.31
C VAL A 187 3.49 22.53 -9.41
N MET A 188 3.42 23.87 -9.44
CA MET A 188 4.63 24.69 -9.47
C MET A 188 5.50 24.49 -8.21
N LEU A 189 4.86 24.43 -7.04
CA LEU A 189 5.56 24.17 -5.77
C LEU A 189 6.02 22.72 -5.67
N ALA A 190 5.19 21.76 -6.08
CA ALA A 190 5.57 20.34 -6.06
C ALA A 190 6.81 20.07 -6.90
N ARG A 191 6.88 20.62 -8.13
CA ARG A 191 8.05 20.48 -9.01
C ARG A 191 9.30 21.13 -8.42
N GLN A 192 9.16 22.25 -7.71
CA GLN A 192 10.28 22.99 -7.11
C GLN A 192 11.03 22.21 -6.01
N ILE A 193 10.33 21.31 -5.32
CA ILE A 193 10.89 20.51 -4.22
C ILE A 193 11.22 19.07 -4.63
N ALA A 194 10.82 18.64 -5.83
CA ALA A 194 11.17 17.33 -6.34
C ALA A 194 12.70 17.17 -6.39
N GLY A 195 13.23 16.06 -5.87
CA GLY A 195 14.66 15.80 -5.89
C GLY A 195 15.49 16.63 -4.90
N LYS A 196 14.90 17.46 -4.05
CA LYS A 196 15.62 18.13 -2.96
C LYS A 196 15.69 17.23 -1.72
N ASN A 197 16.67 17.49 -0.86
CA ASN A 197 16.67 16.93 0.49
C ASN A 197 15.46 17.47 1.26
N LEU A 198 14.98 16.71 2.24
CA LEU A 198 13.77 17.08 2.97
C LEU A 198 13.94 18.44 3.69
N ASP A 199 15.10 18.66 4.29
CA ASP A 199 15.44 19.88 5.02
C ASP A 199 15.53 21.08 4.07
N ASP A 200 16.20 20.92 2.93
CA ASP A 200 16.27 21.94 1.86
C ASP A 200 14.89 22.30 1.32
N ALA A 201 13.98 21.31 1.23
CA ALA A 201 12.62 21.54 0.77
C ALA A 201 11.79 22.32 1.79
N ILE A 202 11.88 22.00 3.08
CA ILE A 202 11.22 22.75 4.17
C ILE A 202 11.72 24.19 4.23
N THR A 203 13.03 24.33 4.12
CA THR A 203 13.76 25.60 4.01
C THR A 203 13.25 26.42 2.81
N GLN A 204 13.15 25.80 1.63
CA GLN A 204 12.60 26.43 0.43
C GLN A 204 11.14 26.88 0.57
N MET A 205 10.30 26.07 1.24
CA MET A 205 8.89 26.40 1.46
C MET A 205 8.73 27.51 2.50
N THR A 206 9.62 27.58 3.50
CA THR A 206 9.64 28.64 4.52
C THR A 206 9.82 30.02 3.90
N TRP A 207 10.71 30.17 2.91
CA TRP A 207 10.97 31.45 2.24
C TRP A 207 10.23 31.64 0.91
N SER A 208 9.31 30.74 0.58
CA SER A 208 8.51 30.88 -0.64
C SER A 208 7.38 31.89 -0.43
N LYS A 209 7.25 32.83 -1.38
CA LYS A 209 6.20 33.87 -1.38
C LYS A 209 4.80 33.33 -1.64
N LYS A 210 4.65 32.04 -1.98
CA LYS A 210 3.35 31.46 -2.36
C LYS A 210 2.56 31.09 -1.11
N LYS A 211 1.28 31.49 -1.03
CA LYS A 211 0.38 31.17 0.08
C LYS A 211 0.42 29.69 0.50
N PHE A 212 0.32 28.79 -0.49
CA PHE A 212 0.29 27.34 -0.25
C PHE A 212 1.65 26.73 0.09
N ALA A 213 2.74 27.50 0.10
CA ALA A 213 4.03 26.99 0.56
C ALA A 213 4.02 26.74 2.08
N ALA A 214 3.31 27.56 2.86
CA ALA A 214 3.13 27.34 4.30
C ALA A 214 2.42 26.00 4.58
N GLU A 215 1.35 25.69 3.83
CA GLU A 215 0.65 24.40 3.97
C GLU A 215 1.53 23.22 3.52
N ILE A 216 2.30 23.36 2.43
CA ILE A 216 3.22 22.29 2.00
C ILE A 216 4.33 22.06 3.04
N LYS A 217 4.86 23.13 3.64
CA LYS A 217 5.85 23.02 4.73
C LYS A 217 5.31 22.15 5.85
N TYR A 218 4.10 22.45 6.34
CA TYR A 218 3.42 21.65 7.36
C TYR A 218 3.32 20.17 6.95
N TYR A 219 2.91 19.87 5.72
CA TYR A 219 2.82 18.49 5.24
C TYR A 219 4.17 17.79 5.03
N LEU A 220 5.25 18.55 4.84
CA LEU A 220 6.61 18.00 4.79
C LEU A 220 7.14 17.68 6.19
N GLU A 221 6.82 18.52 7.19
CA GLU A 221 7.11 18.27 8.60
C GLU A 221 6.33 17.05 9.10
N GLU A 222 5.02 16.98 8.84
CA GLU A 222 4.20 15.80 9.14
C GLU A 222 4.76 14.54 8.46
N ALA A 223 5.16 14.62 7.19
CA ALA A 223 5.76 13.49 6.50
C ALA A 223 7.11 13.08 7.09
N ARG A 224 7.91 14.02 7.60
CA ARG A 224 9.17 13.75 8.31
C ARG A 224 8.87 12.92 9.56
N ASP A 225 7.94 13.38 10.38
CA ASP A 225 7.62 12.76 11.66
C ASP A 225 7.05 11.35 11.45
N LEU A 226 6.15 11.19 10.48
CA LEU A 226 5.61 9.88 10.09
C LEU A 226 6.69 8.95 9.52
N ALA A 227 7.66 9.48 8.78
CA ALA A 227 8.74 8.68 8.22
C ALA A 227 9.66 8.12 9.31
N ILE A 228 9.99 8.96 10.29
CA ILE A 228 10.79 8.55 11.45
C ILE A 228 9.99 7.54 12.29
N ALA A 229 8.74 7.86 12.64
CA ALA A 229 7.93 7.04 13.53
C ALA A 229 7.49 5.70 12.91
N GLN A 230 7.03 5.69 11.66
CA GLN A 230 6.49 4.48 11.03
C GLN A 230 7.56 3.64 10.32
N ARG A 231 8.58 4.27 9.73
CA ARG A 231 9.55 3.61 8.86
C ARG A 231 10.96 3.59 9.43
N GLY A 232 11.26 4.39 10.46
CA GLY A 232 12.61 4.49 11.04
C GLY A 232 13.63 5.09 10.07
N MET A 233 13.22 6.02 9.21
CA MET A 233 14.12 6.71 8.29
C MET A 233 14.89 7.84 9.00
N GLY A 234 16.10 8.19 8.52
CA GLY A 234 16.85 9.35 9.00
C GLY A 234 17.54 9.21 10.38
N LEU A 235 17.67 7.99 10.90
CA LEU A 235 18.29 7.72 12.21
C LEU A 235 19.77 7.31 12.14
N GLY A 236 20.37 7.29 10.95
CA GLY A 236 21.74 6.80 10.74
C GLY A 236 22.79 7.61 11.49
N LYS A 237 22.63 8.93 11.58
CA LYS A 237 23.53 9.80 12.35
C LYS A 237 23.62 9.42 13.83
N VAL A 238 22.50 9.02 14.45
CA VAL A 238 22.45 8.61 15.86
C VAL A 238 23.01 7.19 16.02
N ASN A 239 22.77 6.32 15.03
CA ASN A 239 23.24 4.93 15.04
C ASN A 239 24.72 4.77 14.63
N GLY A 240 25.38 5.84 14.18
CA GLY A 240 26.74 5.79 13.64
C GLY A 240 26.85 5.19 12.23
N GLU A 241 25.74 5.04 11.49
CA GLU A 241 25.71 4.59 10.09
C GLU A 241 26.13 5.70 9.10
N VAL A 242 27.11 6.52 9.49
CA VAL A 242 27.64 7.60 8.64
C VAL A 242 28.73 7.00 7.75
N LEU A 243 28.77 7.41 6.49
CA LEU A 243 29.86 7.00 5.60
C LEU A 243 31.17 7.62 6.12
N PRO A 244 32.27 6.85 6.20
CA PRO A 244 33.56 7.39 6.68
C PRO A 244 34.07 8.53 5.79
N GLU A 245 33.76 8.47 4.49
CA GLU A 245 34.03 9.52 3.53
C GLU A 245 32.75 9.92 2.79
N PRO A 246 32.53 11.22 2.55
CA PRO A 246 31.37 11.70 1.82
C PRO A 246 31.44 11.22 0.36
N ARG A 247 30.38 10.56 -0.10
CA ARG A 247 30.32 9.97 -1.44
C ARG A 247 29.75 10.96 -2.45
N LYS A 248 30.52 11.32 -3.48
CA LYS A 248 30.07 12.16 -4.59
C LYS A 248 29.22 11.37 -5.58
N ILE A 249 27.96 11.77 -5.76
CA ILE A 249 27.04 11.16 -6.72
C ILE A 249 26.42 12.19 -7.66
N LYS A 250 26.04 11.73 -8.85
CA LYS A 250 25.27 12.52 -9.81
C LYS A 250 23.80 12.11 -9.75
N THR A 251 22.90 13.05 -9.48
CA THR A 251 21.46 12.79 -9.50
C THR A 251 20.96 12.52 -10.92
N LYS A 252 19.73 11.99 -11.04
CA LYS A 252 19.06 11.81 -12.34
C LYS A 252 18.93 13.11 -13.13
N GLU A 253 18.82 14.24 -12.45
CA GLU A 253 18.74 15.59 -13.03
C GLU A 253 20.11 16.14 -13.44
N GLY A 254 21.18 15.46 -13.07
CA GLY A 254 22.55 15.78 -13.46
C GLY A 254 23.31 16.66 -12.46
N ARG A 255 22.71 17.01 -11.32
CA ARG A 255 23.37 17.75 -10.22
C ARG A 255 24.31 16.82 -9.45
N TRP A 256 25.49 17.33 -9.10
CA TRP A 256 26.41 16.65 -8.19
C TRP A 256 26.04 16.94 -6.74
N ILE A 257 25.98 15.90 -5.92
CA ILE A 257 25.66 15.97 -4.48
C ILE A 257 26.67 15.11 -3.73
N GLU A 258 27.07 15.60 -2.56
CA GLU A 258 27.90 14.87 -1.60
C GLU A 258 27.01 14.24 -0.54
N VAL A 259 27.01 12.91 -0.46
CA VAL A 259 26.22 12.16 0.51
C VAL A 259 27.11 11.77 1.68
N THR A 260 26.86 12.37 2.84
CA THR A 260 27.53 12.02 4.11
C THR A 260 26.75 10.94 4.87
N ASP A 261 25.45 11.16 5.07
CA ASP A 261 24.54 10.21 5.72
C ASP A 261 23.68 9.50 4.66
N PRO A 262 23.80 8.17 4.50
CA PRO A 262 23.02 7.41 3.53
C PRO A 262 21.55 7.26 3.95
N THR A 263 21.23 7.40 5.24
CA THR A 263 19.86 7.32 5.76
C THR A 263 19.12 8.64 5.67
N SER A 264 19.81 9.73 5.31
CA SER A 264 19.20 11.04 5.11
C SER A 264 18.07 10.95 4.10
N MET A 265 16.98 11.66 4.39
CA MET A 265 15.77 11.59 3.59
C MET A 265 15.72 12.67 2.53
N TYR A 266 15.27 12.29 1.34
CA TYR A 266 15.01 13.21 0.24
C TYR A 266 13.63 12.97 -0.37
N ILE A 267 13.16 13.99 -1.09
CA ILE A 267 11.91 13.92 -1.84
C ILE A 267 12.19 13.22 -3.17
N ALA A 268 11.86 11.93 -3.24
CA ALA A 268 12.04 11.15 -4.46
C ALA A 268 11.05 11.54 -5.55
N GLN A 269 9.79 11.72 -5.15
CA GLN A 269 8.72 12.14 -6.05
C GLN A 269 7.77 13.07 -5.31
N SER A 270 7.23 14.04 -6.03
CA SER A 270 6.18 14.94 -5.57
C SER A 270 5.19 15.17 -6.70
N TRP A 271 3.91 15.03 -6.41
CA TRP A 271 2.85 15.32 -7.38
C TRP A 271 1.59 15.82 -6.70
N VAL A 272 0.64 16.26 -7.52
CA VAL A 272 -0.62 16.84 -7.07
C VAL A 272 -1.78 16.08 -7.69
N GLY A 273 -2.74 15.68 -6.87
CA GLY A 273 -4.01 15.09 -7.27
C GLY A 273 -5.13 16.11 -7.27
N ARG A 274 -6.08 15.96 -8.20
CA ARG A 274 -7.33 16.74 -8.22
C ARG A 274 -8.34 16.14 -7.26
N GLY A 275 -8.92 16.97 -6.41
CA GLY A 275 -10.00 16.61 -5.51
C GLY A 275 -11.38 16.94 -6.07
N PRO A 276 -12.45 16.67 -5.30
CA PRO A 276 -13.80 17.09 -5.65
C PRO A 276 -13.87 18.61 -5.78
N TRP A 277 -14.76 19.11 -6.63
CA TRP A 277 -15.02 20.55 -6.70
C TRP A 277 -15.59 21.03 -5.36
N ARG A 278 -14.99 22.06 -4.77
CA ARG A 278 -15.47 22.65 -3.52
C ARG A 278 -16.83 23.33 -3.69
N GLY A 279 -17.04 23.93 -4.87
CA GLY A 279 -18.26 24.64 -5.18
C GLY A 279 -18.27 25.09 -6.64
N LYS A 280 -19.43 25.57 -7.08
CA LYS A 280 -19.63 26.18 -8.38
C LYS A 280 -20.38 27.50 -8.16
N SER A 281 -19.95 28.56 -8.80
CA SER A 281 -20.64 29.86 -8.81
C SER A 281 -20.96 30.26 -10.25
N ILE A 282 -22.06 30.99 -10.42
CA ILE A 282 -22.45 31.54 -11.71
C ILE A 282 -21.69 32.86 -11.91
N ASP A 283 -21.05 33.00 -13.07
CA ASP A 283 -20.33 34.20 -13.48
C ASP A 283 -21.20 34.98 -14.48
N TYR A 284 -21.89 36.01 -14.01
CA TYR A 284 -22.77 36.82 -14.82
C TYR A 284 -21.95 37.79 -15.69
N LYS A 285 -22.12 37.69 -17.01
CA LYS A 285 -21.41 38.51 -18.00
C LYS A 285 -22.39 39.44 -18.73
N GLY A 286 -21.85 40.37 -19.52
CA GLY A 286 -22.65 41.25 -20.35
C GLY A 286 -23.53 40.50 -21.37
N ARG A 287 -24.61 41.16 -21.80
CA ARG A 287 -25.55 40.65 -22.83
C ARG A 287 -26.23 39.32 -22.48
N GLY A 288 -26.57 39.11 -21.21
CA GLY A 288 -27.27 37.90 -20.75
C GLY A 288 -26.42 36.61 -20.76
N ASN A 289 -25.12 36.70 -21.04
CA ASN A 289 -24.22 35.55 -21.00
C ASN A 289 -23.91 35.15 -19.55
N ARG A 290 -23.78 33.84 -19.29
CA ARG A 290 -23.33 33.33 -17.99
C ARG A 290 -22.29 32.23 -18.13
N GLY A 291 -21.22 32.33 -17.35
CA GLY A 291 -20.23 31.27 -17.15
C GLY A 291 -20.49 30.50 -15.84
N ILE A 292 -19.80 29.39 -15.66
CA ILE A 292 -19.75 28.67 -14.38
C ILE A 292 -18.30 28.66 -13.90
N ILE A 293 -18.02 29.33 -12.80
CA ILE A 293 -16.73 29.26 -12.11
C ILE A 293 -16.75 28.04 -11.19
N GLN A 294 -15.74 27.19 -11.32
CA GLN A 294 -15.60 25.98 -10.50
C GLN A 294 -14.45 26.18 -9.52
N HIS A 295 -14.71 26.01 -8.22
CA HIS A 295 -13.71 26.15 -7.18
C HIS A 295 -12.97 24.82 -6.96
N PRO A 296 -11.71 24.68 -7.41
CA PRO A 296 -10.97 23.43 -7.28
C PRO A 296 -10.59 23.14 -5.83
N SER A 297 -10.50 21.85 -5.51
CA SER A 297 -9.73 21.36 -4.38
C SER A 297 -8.66 20.40 -4.90
N THR A 298 -7.52 20.32 -4.21
CA THR A 298 -6.39 19.46 -4.63
C THR A 298 -5.67 18.88 -3.45
N SER A 299 -5.06 17.71 -3.66
CA SER A 299 -4.21 17.05 -2.67
C SER A 299 -2.77 17.03 -3.17
N PHE A 300 -1.82 17.20 -2.26
CA PHE A 300 -0.39 17.06 -2.50
C PHE A 300 0.09 15.70 -1.98
N THR A 301 0.90 14.99 -2.77
CA THR A 301 1.44 13.67 -2.42
C THR A 301 2.94 13.65 -2.63
N VAL A 302 3.66 13.08 -1.66
CA VAL A 302 5.12 12.99 -1.65
C VAL A 302 5.54 11.56 -1.36
N VAL A 303 6.60 11.13 -2.03
CA VAL A 303 7.33 9.91 -1.70
C VAL A 303 8.70 10.31 -1.16
N LEU A 304 8.91 10.01 0.11
CA LEU A 304 10.20 10.17 0.78
C LEU A 304 10.96 8.85 0.69
N LYS A 305 12.26 8.94 0.40
CA LYS A 305 13.21 7.82 0.37
C LYS A 305 14.52 8.24 1.05
N GLU A 306 15.34 7.27 1.38
CA GLU A 306 16.69 7.48 1.90
C GLU A 306 17.72 7.65 0.76
N GLU A 307 18.81 8.37 1.02
CA GLU A 307 19.93 8.55 0.09
C GLU A 307 20.57 7.22 -0.37
N LYS A 308 20.42 6.12 0.40
CA LYS A 308 20.73 4.74 -0.04
C LYS A 308 20.17 4.42 -1.44
N THR A 309 18.95 4.88 -1.74
CA THR A 309 18.33 4.69 -3.07
C THR A 309 19.12 5.40 -4.16
N ARG A 310 19.59 6.63 -3.92
CA ARG A 310 20.35 7.42 -4.91
C ARG A 310 21.73 6.84 -5.16
N LEU A 311 22.40 6.35 -4.11
CA LEU A 311 23.67 5.63 -4.23
C LEU A 311 23.52 4.43 -5.18
N ARG A 312 22.51 3.58 -4.96
CA ARG A 312 22.23 2.45 -5.85
C ARG A 312 21.92 2.90 -7.28
N GLU A 313 21.05 3.90 -7.45
CA GLU A 313 20.69 4.39 -8.79
C GLU A 313 21.90 4.91 -9.56
N TYR A 314 22.81 5.61 -8.87
CA TYR A 314 24.07 6.06 -9.44
C TYR A 314 24.96 4.88 -9.85
N ASP A 315 25.13 3.87 -8.97
CA ASP A 315 25.91 2.67 -9.26
C ASP A 315 25.37 1.91 -10.47
N GLU A 316 24.05 1.81 -10.59
CA GLU A 316 23.41 1.21 -11.76
C GLU A 316 23.63 2.02 -13.05
N VAL A 317 23.68 3.35 -12.95
CA VAL A 317 23.98 4.22 -14.10
C VAL A 317 25.44 4.09 -14.51
N VAL A 318 26.37 4.03 -13.55
CA VAL A 318 27.81 3.84 -13.80
C VAL A 318 28.05 2.47 -14.41
N ALA A 319 27.49 1.40 -13.84
CA ALA A 319 27.58 0.05 -14.38
C ALA A 319 26.98 -0.03 -15.80
N ARG A 320 25.83 0.61 -16.04
CA ARG A 320 25.22 0.68 -17.38
C ARG A 320 26.10 1.44 -18.37
N LYS A 321 26.76 2.52 -17.93
CA LYS A 321 27.68 3.29 -18.77
C LYS A 321 28.93 2.48 -19.10
N ALA A 322 29.49 1.76 -18.14
CA ALA A 322 30.62 0.84 -18.35
C ALA A 322 30.24 -0.29 -19.31
N ALA A 323 29.05 -0.88 -19.15
CA ALA A 323 28.54 -1.97 -20.00
C ALA A 323 28.26 -1.56 -21.45
N ARG A 324 28.05 -0.26 -21.74
CA ARG A 324 27.86 0.24 -23.12
C ARG A 324 29.13 0.12 -23.96
N GLY A 325 30.30 0.06 -23.33
CA GLY A 325 31.59 0.10 -24.02
C GLY A 325 31.95 1.48 -24.59
N PRO A 326 33.16 1.63 -25.13
CA PRO A 326 33.61 2.84 -25.81
C PRO A 326 32.91 3.04 -27.16
N TRP A 327 32.98 4.25 -27.71
CA TRP A 327 32.58 4.51 -29.09
C TRP A 327 33.68 4.04 -30.04
N GLU A 328 33.31 3.25 -31.05
CA GLU A 328 34.20 2.77 -32.10
C GLU A 328 34.03 3.60 -33.38
N HIS A 329 35.14 3.99 -34.01
CA HIS A 329 35.12 4.81 -35.23
C HIS A 329 34.48 4.06 -36.41
N LEU A 330 34.84 2.78 -36.60
CA LEU A 330 34.30 1.90 -37.64
C LEU A 330 33.58 0.71 -36.97
N PRO A 331 32.28 0.84 -36.63
CA PRO A 331 31.56 -0.23 -35.95
C PRO A 331 31.20 -1.37 -36.90
N ASN A 332 31.33 -2.61 -36.42
CA ASN A 332 30.87 -3.81 -37.11
C ASN A 332 29.34 -3.92 -37.07
N ARG A 333 28.66 -3.19 -37.95
CA ARG A 333 27.19 -3.25 -38.08
C ARG A 333 26.79 -4.54 -38.78
N PRO A 334 25.79 -5.29 -38.29
CA PRO A 334 25.29 -6.45 -39.00
C PRO A 334 24.70 -6.02 -40.35
N VAL A 335 25.00 -6.78 -41.41
CA VAL A 335 24.34 -6.60 -42.70
C VAL A 335 22.89 -7.07 -42.55
N TYR A 336 21.96 -6.15 -42.77
CA TYR A 336 20.54 -6.46 -42.72
C TYR A 336 20.07 -6.98 -44.09
N GLY A 337 19.37 -8.11 -44.08
CA GLY A 337 18.85 -8.77 -45.28
C GLY A 337 19.57 -10.09 -45.56
N GLN A 338 18.79 -11.16 -45.77
CA GLN A 338 19.32 -12.48 -46.09
C GLN A 338 19.23 -12.72 -47.60
N ARG A 339 20.33 -13.17 -48.20
CA ARG A 339 20.35 -13.68 -49.58
C ARG A 339 20.77 -15.15 -49.54
N PRO A 340 20.16 -16.04 -50.34
CA PRO A 340 20.52 -17.45 -50.38
C PRO A 340 21.80 -17.73 -51.18
N TYR A 341 22.50 -16.68 -51.61
CA TYR A 341 23.76 -16.74 -52.32
C TYR A 341 24.73 -15.74 -51.71
N TYR A 342 26.01 -16.04 -51.90
CA TYR A 342 27.10 -15.21 -51.43
C TYR A 342 27.33 -14.00 -52.34
N SER A 343 27.68 -12.87 -51.73
CA SER A 343 27.83 -11.59 -52.43
C SER A 343 29.06 -10.81 -51.93
N TRP A 344 30.07 -11.52 -51.45
CA TRP A 344 31.35 -10.94 -51.03
C TRP A 344 32.12 -10.38 -52.21
#